data_AF-A0A7X9GBP9-F1
#
_entry.id   AF-A0A7X9GBP9-F1
#
_cell.length_a   1.000
_cell.length_b   1.000
_cell.length_c   1.000
_cell.angle_alpha   90.00
_cell.angle_beta   90.00
_cell.angle_gamma   90.00
#
_symmetry.space_group_name_H-M   'P 1'
#
loop_
_entity.id
_entity.type
_entity.pdbx_description
1 polymer ?
#
loop_
_entity_poly.entity_id
_entity_poly.type
_entity_poly.pdbx_seq_one_letter_code
_entity_poly.pdbx_strand_id
1 'polypeptide(L)'
;MEHVSDSFQNAANISPGLILGKRFSEIAVENSNKLGFKEMYIVINPNSKSKHTTYLKDLERWYLINIFNCTQNYNGHLIISYIDITDIKQSRMSRFIYSENFKDRLFNIKYRGKMLYRDKLTGLYNRDFLEEELSRLDTKRQLPISIIVGDINGLKLINDAFGHQMGDKILEKAAEILTSTFRKEDILCRVGGDEFIALLPKTSKDTALEIYERVKYKCEINPLDFIKVNISLGVATKESNDTDIEEVLKRAENRMYFNKLKESKEAKLLMIKSLKLRLEKITYETKFHYGRLKILCMKMAEALNLSDREKEELNLLCEFHDIGKVGISKKYSSKARLLKQR
;
A
#
# COMPACT_ATOMS: atom_id res chain seq x y z
N MET A 1 -2.88 25.18 33.47
CA MET A 1 -1.58 25.84 33.72
C MET A 1 -0.94 26.09 32.38
N GLU A 2 -0.91 27.36 31.98
CA GLU A 2 -0.25 27.81 30.76
C GLU A 2 1.25 27.92 31.05
N HIS A 3 2.05 27.03 30.47
CA HIS A 3 3.49 26.95 30.73
C HIS A 3 4.25 27.06 29.43
N VAL A 4 5.07 28.11 29.29
CA VAL A 4 6.06 28.25 28.22
C VAL A 4 7.39 27.77 28.79
N SER A 5 8.09 26.86 28.11
CA SER A 5 9.39 26.43 28.62
C SER A 5 10.39 27.57 28.54
N ASP A 6 11.26 27.69 29.55
CA ASP A 6 12.32 28.72 29.57
C ASP A 6 13.22 28.65 28.33
N SER A 7 13.39 27.45 27.78
CA SER A 7 14.09 27.21 26.52
C SER A 7 13.41 27.86 25.31
N PHE A 8 12.07 27.93 25.26
CA PHE A 8 11.34 28.59 24.19
C PHE A 8 11.45 30.11 24.29
N GLN A 9 11.35 30.67 25.50
CA GLN A 9 11.45 32.12 25.71
C GLN A 9 12.84 32.65 25.32
N ASN A 10 13.89 31.92 25.71
CA ASN A 10 15.27 32.27 25.37
C ASN A 10 15.58 32.11 23.88
N ALA A 11 15.01 31.09 23.22
CA ALA A 11 15.26 30.83 21.79
C ALA A 11 14.43 31.71 20.86
N ALA A 12 13.17 32.00 21.20
CA ALA A 12 12.27 32.78 20.35
C ALA A 12 12.36 34.29 20.59
N ASN A 13 12.88 34.70 21.76
CA ASN A 13 12.86 36.09 22.23
C ASN A 13 11.45 36.70 22.17
N ILE A 14 10.43 35.91 22.55
CA ILE A 14 9.02 36.32 22.64
C ILE A 14 8.58 36.18 24.10
N SER A 15 8.01 37.24 24.67
CA SER A 15 7.48 37.20 26.03
C SER A 15 6.28 36.25 26.12
N PRO A 16 6.19 35.35 27.12
CA PRO A 16 5.09 34.41 27.29
C PRO A 16 3.70 35.07 27.27
N GLY A 17 3.57 36.31 27.79
CA GLY A 17 2.32 37.07 27.79
C GLY A 17 1.81 37.49 26.40
N LEU A 18 2.61 37.36 25.35
CA LEU A 18 2.19 37.61 23.97
C LEU A 18 1.58 36.38 23.29
N ILE A 19 1.72 35.19 23.90
CA ILE A 19 1.31 33.91 23.34
C ILE A 19 0.23 33.25 24.21
N LEU A 20 0.41 33.27 25.52
CA LEU A 20 -0.50 32.62 26.47
C LEU A 20 -1.86 33.33 26.51
N GLY A 21 -2.95 32.56 26.54
CA GLY A 21 -4.33 33.05 26.54
C GLY A 21 -4.86 33.67 25.23
N LYS A 22 -4.02 33.87 24.19
CA LYS A 22 -4.42 34.48 22.91
C LYS A 22 -4.76 33.45 21.85
N ARG A 23 -5.63 33.82 20.88
CA ARG A 23 -5.92 32.95 19.73
C ARG A 23 -4.73 32.93 18.78
N PHE A 24 -4.45 31.78 18.17
CA PHE A 24 -3.33 31.65 17.23
C PHE A 24 -3.42 32.62 16.03
N SER A 25 -4.64 32.97 15.59
CA SER A 25 -4.89 34.01 14.58
C SER A 25 -4.42 35.39 15.02
N GLU A 26 -4.56 35.73 16.31
CA GLU A 26 -4.12 37.01 16.87
C GLU A 26 -2.59 37.04 16.99
N ILE A 27 -2.00 35.92 17.43
CA ILE A 27 -0.54 35.76 17.56
C ILE A 27 0.15 35.87 16.18
N ALA A 28 -0.42 35.26 15.15
CA ALA A 28 0.13 35.25 13.79
C ALA A 28 0.07 36.61 13.09
N VAL A 29 -0.87 37.48 13.47
CA VAL A 29 -1.03 38.83 12.91
C VAL A 29 -0.17 39.86 13.65
N GLU A 30 -0.13 39.81 14.99
CA GLU A 30 0.62 40.78 15.81
C GLU A 30 2.14 40.56 15.79
N ASN A 31 2.63 39.31 15.69
CA ASN A 31 4.06 38.97 15.80
C ASN A 31 4.74 38.75 14.44
N SER A 32 4.61 39.76 13.56
CA SER A 32 5.22 39.89 12.22
C SER A 32 6.36 38.89 11.91
N ASN A 33 6.01 37.79 11.24
CA ASN A 33 6.91 36.75 10.71
C ASN A 33 7.89 36.07 11.69
N LYS A 34 7.84 36.37 12.99
CA LYS A 34 8.67 35.67 13.98
C LYS A 34 8.24 34.21 14.05
N LEU A 35 9.23 33.32 14.00
CA LEU A 35 9.06 31.85 13.95
C LEU A 35 8.25 31.31 12.74
N GLY A 36 7.86 32.15 11.79
CA GLY A 36 7.05 31.74 10.63
C GLY A 36 5.57 31.50 10.93
N PHE A 37 5.04 32.07 12.03
CA PHE A 37 3.64 31.85 12.43
C PHE A 37 2.62 32.30 11.39
N LYS A 38 2.94 33.34 10.61
CA LYS A 38 2.07 33.86 9.55
C LYS A 38 1.95 32.86 8.40
N GLU A 39 3.07 32.29 7.96
CA GLU A 39 3.09 31.23 6.95
C GLU A 39 2.38 29.97 7.45
N MET A 40 2.50 29.65 8.75
CA MET A 40 1.76 28.53 9.35
C MET A 40 0.26 28.76 9.39
N TYR A 41 -0.20 29.96 9.75
CA TYR A 41 -1.64 30.26 9.85
C TYR A 41 -2.38 29.97 8.54
N ILE A 42 -1.77 30.28 7.39
CA ILE A 42 -2.35 30.04 6.06
C ILE A 42 -2.49 28.53 5.78
N VAL A 43 -1.66 27.69 6.38
CA VAL A 43 -1.55 26.25 6.07
C VAL A 43 -2.20 25.37 7.14
N ILE A 44 -2.48 25.91 8.34
CA ILE A 44 -3.09 25.15 9.43
C ILE A 44 -4.55 24.84 9.10
N ASN A 45 -4.81 23.59 8.72
CA ASN A 45 -6.15 23.02 8.70
C ASN A 45 -6.47 22.41 10.08
N PRO A 46 -7.45 22.95 10.83
CA PRO A 46 -7.85 22.40 12.12
C PRO A 46 -8.22 20.91 11.95
N ASN A 47 -7.61 20.04 12.75
CA ASN A 47 -7.76 18.56 12.74
C ASN A 47 -6.85 17.76 11.79
N SER A 48 -5.80 18.37 11.23
CA SER A 48 -4.77 17.64 10.49
C SER A 48 -3.44 17.58 11.23
N LYS A 49 -2.64 16.53 10.96
CA LYS A 49 -1.23 16.47 11.38
C LYS A 49 -0.38 17.00 10.23
N SER A 50 0.33 18.10 10.42
CA SER A 50 1.15 18.70 9.37
C SER A 50 2.60 18.85 9.81
N LYS A 51 3.51 18.73 8.85
CA LYS A 51 4.96 18.90 9.03
C LYS A 51 5.47 19.91 8.02
N HIS A 52 6.22 20.90 8.50
CA HIS A 52 6.76 21.97 7.67
C HIS A 52 8.21 22.26 8.02
N THR A 53 9.06 22.54 7.04
CA THR A 53 10.46 22.90 7.29
C THR A 53 10.69 24.35 6.90
N THR A 54 11.21 25.15 7.83
CA THR A 54 11.50 26.56 7.59
C THR A 54 12.89 26.95 8.06
N TYR A 55 13.47 27.98 7.47
CA TYR A 55 14.72 28.59 7.90
C TYR A 55 14.40 29.89 8.64
N LEU A 56 14.75 29.92 9.93
CA LEU A 56 14.57 31.11 10.75
C LEU A 56 15.83 31.96 10.62
N LYS A 57 15.72 33.05 9.85
CA LYS A 57 16.83 33.96 9.59
C LYS A 57 17.41 34.55 10.87
N ASP A 58 16.55 34.94 11.81
CA ASP A 58 16.97 35.55 13.08
C ASP A 58 17.78 34.60 13.98
N LEU A 59 17.60 33.29 13.80
CA LEU A 59 18.32 32.24 14.54
C LEU A 59 19.41 31.57 13.71
N GLU A 60 19.54 31.94 12.43
CA GLU A 60 20.41 31.32 11.42
C GLU A 60 20.32 29.79 11.38
N ARG A 61 19.12 29.25 11.65
CA ARG A 61 18.90 27.82 11.89
C ARG A 61 17.68 27.30 11.13
N TRP A 62 17.78 26.03 10.72
CA TRP A 62 16.69 25.30 10.07
C TRP A 62 15.88 24.53 11.12
N TYR A 63 14.55 24.64 11.04
CA TYR A 63 13.65 23.94 11.94
C TYR A 63 12.61 23.11 11.17
N LEU A 64 12.40 21.88 11.63
CA LEU A 64 11.24 21.06 11.29
C LEU A 64 10.14 21.32 12.33
N ILE A 65 8.98 21.69 11.86
CA ILE A 65 7.87 22.16 12.66
C ILE A 65 6.75 21.15 12.50
N ASN A 66 6.36 20.50 13.60
CA ASN A 66 5.22 19.59 13.60
C ASN A 66 4.06 20.20 14.38
N ILE A 67 2.88 20.17 13.76
CA ILE A 67 1.65 20.71 14.32
C ILE A 67 0.66 19.56 14.51
N PHE A 68 0.11 19.43 15.73
CA PHE A 68 -0.82 18.37 16.12
C PHE A 68 -2.01 18.95 16.88
N ASN A 69 -3.23 18.51 16.55
CA ASN A 69 -4.42 18.78 17.36
C ASN A 69 -4.78 17.51 18.15
N CYS A 70 -4.84 17.59 19.48
CA CYS A 70 -5.13 16.44 20.33
C CYS A 70 -6.55 16.52 20.91
N THR A 71 -7.53 15.99 20.17
CA THR A 71 -8.95 16.11 20.52
C THR A 71 -9.44 15.13 21.59
N GLN A 72 -8.68 14.09 21.94
CA GLN A 72 -9.22 13.00 22.76
C GLN A 72 -8.92 13.04 24.27
N ASN A 73 -8.11 13.95 24.81
CA ASN A 73 -7.90 14.01 26.27
C ASN A 73 -7.45 15.39 26.84
N TYR A 74 -7.32 16.44 26.01
CA TYR A 74 -6.80 17.75 26.45
C TYR A 74 -7.52 18.92 25.74
N ASN A 75 -8.85 19.03 25.89
CA ASN A 75 -9.66 20.22 25.54
C ASN A 75 -9.26 20.98 24.26
N GLY A 76 -8.98 20.28 23.16
CA GLY A 76 -8.73 20.91 21.84
C GLY A 76 -7.45 21.75 21.75
N HIS A 77 -6.41 21.43 22.53
CA HIS A 77 -5.13 22.16 22.45
C HIS A 77 -4.34 21.82 21.17
N LEU A 78 -3.83 22.87 20.51
CA LEU A 78 -2.91 22.80 19.39
C LEU A 78 -1.47 22.73 19.91
N ILE A 79 -0.76 21.66 19.56
CA ILE A 79 0.65 21.47 19.93
C ILE A 79 1.52 21.74 18.71
N ILE A 80 2.43 22.71 18.82
CA ILE A 80 3.43 23.02 17.80
C ILE A 80 4.81 22.72 18.37
N SER A 81 5.57 21.86 17.70
CA SER A 81 6.93 21.49 18.11
C SER A 81 7.94 21.93 17.06
N TYR A 82 9.02 22.58 17.50
CA TYR A 82 10.14 23.00 16.66
C TYR A 82 11.34 22.11 16.95
N ILE A 83 11.81 21.39 15.94
CA ILE A 83 12.98 20.52 16.01
C ILE A 83 14.08 21.16 15.18
N ASP A 84 15.20 21.53 15.81
CA ASP A 84 16.38 22.04 15.10
C ASP A 84 16.96 20.93 14.21
N ILE A 85 17.06 21.22 12.92
CA ILE A 85 17.64 20.33 11.90
C ILE A 85 18.82 21.00 11.19
N THR A 86 19.39 22.04 11.79
CA THR A 86 20.47 22.85 11.20
C THR A 86 21.68 21.99 10.87
N ASP A 87 22.11 21.11 11.77
CA ASP A 87 23.24 20.20 11.53
C ASP A 87 22.95 19.21 10.37
N ILE A 88 21.69 18.83 10.20
CA ILE A 88 21.25 17.95 9.09
C ILE A 88 21.30 18.72 7.75
N LYS A 89 20.95 20.00 7.75
CA LYS A 89 20.99 20.88 6.57
C LYS A 89 22.41 21.39 6.26
N GLN A 90 23.21 21.72 7.26
CA GLN A 90 24.59 22.16 7.13
C GLN A 90 25.53 20.99 6.77
N SER A 91 25.30 19.77 7.28
CA SER A 91 26.04 18.57 6.82
C SER A 91 25.76 18.19 5.36
N ARG A 92 24.72 18.74 4.71
CA ARG A 92 24.56 18.71 3.25
C ARG A 92 25.41 19.76 2.54
N MET A 93 25.61 20.93 3.15
CA MET A 93 26.38 22.05 2.61
C MET A 93 27.90 21.82 2.72
N SER A 94 28.38 21.29 3.86
CA SER A 94 29.81 20.99 4.10
C SER A 94 30.37 19.82 3.31
N ARG A 95 29.55 19.10 2.51
CA ARG A 95 29.99 17.98 1.67
C ARG A 95 30.70 18.39 0.36
N PHE A 96 30.78 19.69 0.06
CA PHE A 96 31.40 20.16 -1.18
C PHE A 96 32.90 20.47 -1.07
N ILE A 97 33.49 20.52 0.13
CA ILE A 97 34.84 21.06 0.32
C ILE A 97 35.70 20.11 1.19
N TYR A 98 36.67 19.45 0.52
CA TYR A 98 37.82 18.65 0.99
C TYR A 98 37.64 17.27 1.69
N SER A 99 37.92 16.22 0.92
CA SER A 99 39.00 15.21 1.13
C SER A 99 38.59 13.76 0.84
N GLU A 100 39.57 13.01 0.33
CA GLU A 100 39.58 11.82 -0.55
C GLU A 100 38.79 10.55 -0.18
N ASN A 101 37.94 10.51 0.85
CA ASN A 101 37.28 9.27 1.30
C ASN A 101 35.89 8.99 0.65
N PHE A 102 35.73 9.29 -0.64
CA PHE A 102 34.41 9.42 -1.28
C PHE A 102 33.78 8.11 -1.83
N LYS A 103 34.53 7.03 -2.03
CA LYS A 103 33.95 5.82 -2.67
C LYS A 103 32.92 5.09 -1.80
N ASP A 104 33.17 4.98 -0.49
CA ASP A 104 32.31 4.16 0.39
C ASP A 104 31.06 4.87 0.91
N ARG A 105 31.07 6.22 0.99
CA ARG A 105 29.89 7.01 1.41
C ARG A 105 28.93 7.34 0.27
N LEU A 106 29.40 7.41 -0.97
CA LEU A 106 28.53 7.65 -2.12
C LEU A 106 27.56 6.50 -2.38
N PHE A 107 28.01 5.27 -2.12
CA PHE A 107 27.12 4.11 -2.06
C PHE A 107 26.05 4.34 -0.97
N ASN A 108 26.43 4.63 0.26
CA ASN A 108 25.46 4.71 1.36
C ASN A 108 24.36 5.79 1.22
N ILE A 109 24.65 6.98 0.65
CA ILE A 109 23.64 8.04 0.46
C ILE A 109 22.75 7.77 -0.76
N LYS A 110 23.30 7.27 -1.86
CA LYS A 110 22.52 6.88 -3.06
C LYS A 110 21.61 5.69 -2.77
N TYR A 111 22.02 4.79 -1.86
CA TYR A 111 21.23 3.66 -1.41
C TYR A 111 20.12 4.05 -0.43
N ARG A 112 20.35 5.05 0.44
CA ARG A 112 19.31 5.55 1.37
C ARG A 112 18.17 6.28 0.66
N GLY A 113 18.46 7.05 -0.40
CA GLY A 113 17.41 7.63 -1.26
C GLY A 113 16.61 6.55 -2.00
N LYS A 114 17.28 5.50 -2.50
CA LYS A 114 16.61 4.37 -3.15
C LYS A 114 15.71 3.55 -2.20
N MET A 115 16.01 3.48 -0.91
CA MET A 115 15.16 2.77 0.06
C MET A 115 13.88 3.52 0.44
N LEU A 116 13.85 4.85 0.31
CA LEU A 116 12.65 5.65 0.60
C LEU A 116 11.58 5.53 -0.50
N TYR A 117 12.00 5.25 -1.73
CA TYR A 117 11.12 5.15 -2.90
C TYR A 117 10.67 3.72 -3.22
N ARG A 118 10.93 2.76 -2.34
CA ARG A 118 10.65 1.34 -2.59
C ARG A 118 9.66 0.80 -1.57
N ASP A 119 8.68 0.05 -2.04
CA ASP A 119 7.81 -0.74 -1.19
C ASP A 119 8.63 -1.86 -0.54
N LYS A 120 8.52 -1.99 0.78
CA LYS A 120 9.37 -2.91 1.56
C LYS A 120 9.03 -4.38 1.31
N LEU A 121 7.79 -4.68 0.96
CA LEU A 121 7.35 -6.06 0.74
C LEU A 121 7.70 -6.53 -0.67
N THR A 122 7.36 -5.74 -1.68
CA THR A 122 7.48 -6.16 -3.09
C THR A 122 8.78 -5.74 -3.76
N GLY A 123 9.49 -4.76 -3.19
CA GLY A 123 10.66 -4.16 -3.81
C GLY A 123 10.35 -3.31 -5.05
N LEU A 124 9.08 -3.13 -5.42
CA LEU A 124 8.65 -2.17 -6.44
C LEU A 124 8.80 -0.73 -5.94
N TYR A 125 8.63 0.26 -6.82
CA TYR A 125 8.57 1.63 -6.38
C TYR A 125 7.29 1.92 -5.56
N ASN A 126 7.29 2.94 -4.73
CA ASN A 126 6.11 3.32 -3.93
C ASN A 126 5.34 4.49 -4.57
N ARG A 127 4.27 4.93 -3.89
CA ARG A 127 3.44 6.07 -4.33
C ARG A 127 4.25 7.36 -4.49
N ASP A 128 5.09 7.69 -3.53
CA ASP A 128 5.91 8.92 -3.58
C ASP A 128 6.78 8.97 -4.85
N PHE A 129 7.36 7.84 -5.25
CA PHE A 129 8.13 7.76 -6.49
C PHE A 129 7.26 7.93 -7.74
N LEU A 130 6.04 7.37 -7.74
CA LEU A 130 5.13 7.51 -8.86
C LEU A 130 4.77 8.99 -9.11
N GLU A 131 4.43 9.74 -8.06
CA GLU A 131 4.04 11.15 -8.16
C GLU A 131 5.16 12.02 -8.73
N GLU A 132 6.40 11.79 -8.28
CA GLU A 132 7.58 12.45 -8.85
C GLU A 132 7.78 12.09 -10.33
N GLU A 133 7.60 10.83 -10.69
CA GLU A 133 7.84 10.34 -12.05
C GLU A 133 6.75 10.72 -13.05
N LEU A 134 5.49 10.82 -12.62
CA LEU A 134 4.40 11.38 -13.44
C LEU A 134 4.72 12.82 -13.84
N SER A 135 5.16 13.64 -12.88
CA SER A 135 5.57 15.02 -13.13
C SER A 135 6.82 15.11 -14.02
N ARG A 136 7.79 14.20 -13.84
CA ARG A 136 9.07 14.19 -14.57
C ARG A 136 8.94 13.70 -16.01
N LEU A 137 8.09 12.70 -16.24
CA LEU A 137 7.95 12.05 -17.54
C LEU A 137 6.95 12.74 -18.45
N ASP A 138 6.09 13.60 -17.91
CA ASP A 138 5.08 14.30 -18.70
C ASP A 138 5.67 15.39 -19.63
N THR A 139 6.30 14.93 -20.70
CA THR A 139 6.98 15.76 -21.68
C THR A 139 6.79 15.18 -23.08
N LYS A 140 6.80 16.04 -24.11
CA LYS A 140 6.69 15.63 -25.53
C LYS A 140 7.65 14.51 -25.93
N ARG A 141 8.85 14.45 -25.33
CA ARG A 141 9.89 13.45 -25.65
C ARG A 141 9.54 12.03 -25.19
N GLN A 142 8.67 11.89 -24.19
CA GLN A 142 8.27 10.60 -23.65
C GLN A 142 6.96 10.08 -24.24
N LEU A 143 6.27 10.88 -25.07
CA LEU A 143 5.06 10.45 -25.74
C LEU A 143 5.35 9.34 -26.78
N PRO A 144 4.40 8.41 -27.00
CA PRO A 144 3.20 8.19 -26.18
C PRO A 144 3.53 7.62 -24.79
N ILE A 145 2.77 7.98 -23.75
CA ILE A 145 2.94 7.44 -22.40
C ILE A 145 1.72 6.59 -22.05
N SER A 146 1.92 5.29 -21.86
CA SER A 146 0.85 4.40 -21.40
C SER A 146 0.91 4.20 -19.90
N ILE A 147 -0.26 4.09 -19.27
CA ILE A 147 -0.43 3.82 -17.84
C ILE A 147 -1.27 2.55 -17.72
N ILE A 148 -0.79 1.59 -16.94
CA ILE A 148 -1.52 0.38 -16.56
C ILE A 148 -1.74 0.41 -15.06
N VAL A 149 -3.00 0.38 -14.63
CA VAL A 149 -3.40 0.29 -13.22
C VAL A 149 -3.89 -1.13 -12.95
N GLY A 150 -3.48 -1.72 -11.83
CA GLY A 150 -3.81 -3.07 -11.45
C GLY A 150 -4.24 -3.20 -10.00
N ASP A 151 -5.15 -4.11 -9.72
CA ASP A 151 -5.64 -4.41 -8.38
C ASP A 151 -5.78 -5.94 -8.20
N ILE A 152 -5.25 -6.48 -7.10
CA ILE A 152 -5.36 -7.92 -6.80
C ILE A 152 -6.76 -8.28 -6.31
N ASN A 153 -7.42 -9.13 -7.09
CA ASN A 153 -8.74 -9.65 -6.75
C ASN A 153 -8.70 -10.61 -5.56
N GLY A 154 -9.55 -10.33 -4.57
CA GLY A 154 -9.83 -11.23 -3.45
C GLY A 154 -8.70 -11.33 -2.41
N LEU A 155 -7.75 -10.38 -2.38
CA LEU A 155 -6.66 -10.39 -1.38
C LEU A 155 -7.19 -10.47 0.06
N LYS A 156 -8.26 -9.73 0.38
CA LYS A 156 -8.91 -9.81 1.70
C LYS A 156 -9.40 -11.23 2.03
N LEU A 157 -10.03 -11.92 1.08
CA LEU A 157 -10.49 -13.31 1.28
C LEU A 157 -9.31 -14.26 1.50
N ILE A 158 -8.20 -14.06 0.78
CA ILE A 158 -6.97 -14.83 0.98
C ILE A 158 -6.42 -14.59 2.39
N ASN A 159 -6.39 -13.33 2.84
CA ASN A 159 -5.95 -12.98 4.19
C ASN A 159 -6.84 -13.61 5.26
N ASP A 160 -8.16 -13.55 5.08
CA ASP A 160 -9.13 -14.10 6.03
C ASP A 160 -9.06 -15.63 6.08
N ALA A 161 -8.82 -16.30 4.94
CA ALA A 161 -8.80 -17.76 4.83
C ALA A 161 -7.43 -18.40 5.20
N PHE A 162 -6.32 -17.72 4.91
CA PHE A 162 -4.96 -18.29 5.03
C PHE A 162 -4.00 -17.45 5.85
N GLY A 163 -4.45 -16.30 6.37
CA GLY A 163 -3.64 -15.36 7.14
C GLY A 163 -2.85 -14.38 6.27
N HIS A 164 -2.45 -13.26 6.88
CA HIS A 164 -1.73 -12.17 6.21
C HIS A 164 -0.42 -12.59 5.55
N GLN A 165 0.29 -13.57 6.10
CA GLN A 165 1.52 -14.10 5.48
C GLN A 165 1.27 -14.68 4.09
N MET A 166 0.09 -15.25 3.84
CA MET A 166 -0.25 -15.75 2.50
C MET A 166 -0.58 -14.60 1.56
N GLY A 167 -1.29 -13.57 2.03
CA GLY A 167 -1.54 -12.37 1.23
C GLY A 167 -0.25 -11.65 0.86
N ASP A 168 0.70 -11.55 1.78
CA ASP A 168 2.02 -10.97 1.52
C ASP A 168 2.73 -11.71 0.38
N LYS A 169 2.72 -13.05 0.40
CA LYS A 169 3.29 -13.85 -0.71
C LYS A 169 2.55 -13.66 -2.03
N ILE A 170 1.23 -13.44 -2.01
CA ILE A 170 0.47 -13.15 -3.22
C ILE A 170 0.89 -11.80 -3.81
N LEU A 171 1.12 -10.80 -2.96
CA LEU A 171 1.64 -9.50 -3.37
C LEU A 171 3.05 -9.59 -3.95
N GLU A 172 3.94 -10.35 -3.30
CA GLU A 172 5.28 -10.65 -3.82
C GLU A 172 5.22 -11.37 -5.17
N LYS A 173 4.33 -12.36 -5.31
CA LYS A 173 4.16 -13.09 -6.57
C LYS A 173 3.63 -12.21 -7.69
N ALA A 174 2.67 -11.34 -7.40
CA ALA A 174 2.18 -10.35 -8.36
C ALA A 174 3.33 -9.42 -8.81
N ALA A 175 4.14 -8.92 -7.88
CA ALA A 175 5.29 -8.09 -8.20
C ALA A 175 6.34 -8.81 -9.05
N GLU A 176 6.60 -10.10 -8.80
CA GLU A 176 7.49 -10.94 -9.62
C GLU A 176 6.94 -11.08 -11.06
N ILE A 177 5.64 -11.35 -11.20
CA ILE A 177 4.98 -11.45 -12.50
C ILE A 177 5.09 -10.13 -13.26
N LEU A 178 4.81 -9.00 -12.62
CA LEU A 178 4.95 -7.69 -13.24
C LEU A 178 6.42 -7.44 -13.63
N THR A 179 7.37 -7.60 -12.72
CA THR A 179 8.80 -7.36 -12.99
C THR A 179 9.34 -8.20 -14.15
N SER A 180 8.89 -9.45 -14.29
CA SER A 180 9.31 -10.33 -15.40
C SER A 180 8.64 -10.01 -16.74
N THR A 181 7.60 -9.18 -16.74
CA THR A 181 6.78 -8.86 -17.92
C THR A 181 7.18 -7.53 -18.53
N PHE A 182 7.35 -6.52 -17.69
CA PHE A 182 7.69 -5.18 -18.11
C PHE A 182 9.20 -5.04 -18.37
N ARG A 183 9.57 -4.00 -19.09
CA ARG A 183 10.96 -3.69 -19.41
C ARG A 183 11.63 -2.99 -18.23
N LYS A 184 12.95 -2.84 -18.28
CA LYS A 184 13.72 -2.24 -17.18
C LYS A 184 13.49 -0.74 -17.04
N GLU A 185 13.18 -0.09 -18.15
CA GLU A 185 12.84 1.33 -18.27
C GLU A 185 11.40 1.64 -17.82
N ASP A 186 10.53 0.63 -17.72
CA ASP A 186 9.17 0.78 -17.23
C ASP A 186 9.19 0.98 -15.72
N ILE A 187 8.32 1.87 -15.23
CA ILE A 187 8.25 2.20 -13.82
C ILE A 187 7.11 1.42 -13.20
N LEU A 188 7.45 0.42 -12.39
CA LEU A 188 6.49 -0.40 -11.65
C LEU A 188 6.40 0.07 -10.21
N CYS A 189 5.20 0.46 -9.80
CA CYS A 189 4.89 0.96 -8.48
C CYS A 189 3.83 0.08 -7.79
N ARG A 190 3.95 -0.07 -6.48
CA ARG A 190 2.85 -0.47 -5.60
C ARG A 190 2.42 0.76 -4.80
N VAL A 191 1.20 1.23 -5.04
CA VAL A 191 0.71 2.50 -4.50
C VAL A 191 -0.24 2.33 -3.32
N GLY A 192 -0.84 1.14 -3.19
CA GLY A 192 -1.79 0.81 -2.14
C GLY A 192 -1.56 -0.60 -1.56
N GLY A 193 -2.54 -1.11 -0.82
CA GLY A 193 -2.48 -2.45 -0.24
C GLY A 193 -2.34 -3.54 -1.30
N ASP A 194 -3.22 -3.52 -2.29
CA ASP A 194 -3.33 -4.44 -3.42
C ASP A 194 -3.19 -3.76 -4.79
N GLU A 195 -2.90 -2.47 -4.80
CA GLU A 195 -2.87 -1.63 -6.01
C GLU A 195 -1.46 -1.45 -6.58
N PHE A 196 -1.35 -1.68 -7.88
CA PHE A 196 -0.13 -1.58 -8.67
C PHE A 196 -0.33 -0.61 -9.83
N ILE A 197 0.70 0.15 -10.17
CA ILE A 197 0.69 1.06 -11.32
C ILE A 197 1.97 0.85 -12.11
N ALA A 198 1.84 0.69 -13.42
CA ALA A 198 2.96 0.69 -14.35
C ALA A 198 2.89 1.91 -15.27
N LEU A 199 3.96 2.70 -15.30
CA LEU A 199 4.13 3.86 -16.16
C LEU A 199 5.13 3.52 -17.29
N LEU A 200 4.66 3.64 -18.53
CA LEU A 200 5.31 3.13 -19.74
C LEU A 200 5.59 4.29 -20.70
N PRO A 201 6.72 5.00 -20.52
CA PRO A 201 7.11 6.04 -21.47
C PRO A 201 7.39 5.42 -22.84
N LYS A 202 7.13 6.18 -23.91
CA LYS A 202 7.33 5.79 -25.31
C LYS A 202 6.66 4.47 -25.68
N THR A 203 5.48 4.24 -25.12
CA THR A 203 4.70 3.02 -25.34
C THR A 203 3.34 3.40 -25.91
N SER A 204 2.99 2.79 -27.04
CA SER A 204 1.70 3.01 -27.68
C SER A 204 0.61 2.23 -26.95
N LYS A 205 -0.65 2.61 -27.20
CA LYS A 205 -1.82 1.91 -26.67
C LYS A 205 -1.81 0.42 -27.03
N ASP A 206 -1.47 0.06 -28.27
CA ASP A 206 -1.49 -1.32 -28.74
C ASP A 206 -0.43 -2.16 -28.02
N THR A 207 0.79 -1.64 -27.88
CA THR A 207 1.85 -2.31 -27.10
C THR A 207 1.47 -2.44 -25.63
N ALA A 208 0.81 -1.43 -25.04
CA ALA A 208 0.32 -1.52 -23.67
C ALA A 208 -0.76 -2.60 -23.50
N LEU A 209 -1.62 -2.81 -24.51
CA LEU A 209 -2.61 -3.89 -24.52
C LEU A 209 -1.96 -5.27 -24.67
N GLU A 210 -0.90 -5.40 -25.47
CA GLU A 210 -0.11 -6.65 -25.54
C GLU A 210 0.54 -6.97 -24.18
N ILE A 211 1.07 -5.95 -23.49
CA ILE A 211 1.61 -6.10 -22.14
C ILE A 211 0.52 -6.54 -21.17
N TYR A 212 -0.66 -5.92 -21.22
CA TYR A 212 -1.84 -6.31 -20.44
C TYR A 212 -2.17 -7.80 -20.60
N GLU A 213 -2.28 -8.29 -21.83
CA GLU A 213 -2.62 -9.69 -22.11
C GLU A 213 -1.53 -10.64 -21.59
N ARG A 214 -0.26 -10.25 -21.73
CA ARG A 214 0.87 -11.02 -21.22
C ARG A 214 0.89 -11.11 -19.69
N VAL A 215 0.49 -10.05 -18.98
CA VAL A 215 0.32 -10.09 -17.52
C VAL A 215 -0.79 -11.07 -17.16
N LYS A 216 -1.97 -10.97 -17.81
CA LYS A 216 -3.10 -11.88 -17.55
C LYS A 216 -2.72 -13.34 -17.79
N TYR A 217 -2.03 -13.63 -18.90
CA TYR A 217 -1.53 -14.96 -19.20
C TYR A 217 -0.57 -15.48 -18.12
N LYS A 218 0.43 -14.68 -17.71
CA LYS A 218 1.38 -15.11 -16.67
C LYS A 218 0.76 -15.33 -15.30
N CYS A 219 -0.25 -14.54 -14.94
CA CYS A 219 -1.05 -14.76 -13.74
C CYS A 219 -1.76 -16.12 -13.76
N GLU A 220 -2.22 -16.56 -14.93
CA GLU A 220 -2.90 -17.85 -15.10
C GLU A 220 -1.94 -19.04 -15.02
N ILE A 221 -0.74 -18.94 -15.63
CA ILE A 221 0.22 -20.06 -15.73
C ILE A 221 1.20 -20.17 -14.56
N ASN A 222 1.31 -19.15 -13.69
CA ASN A 222 2.25 -19.14 -12.56
C ASN A 222 1.53 -19.03 -11.20
N PRO A 223 0.74 -20.04 -10.78
CA PRO A 223 0.08 -20.01 -9.48
C PRO A 223 1.09 -20.00 -8.32
N LEU A 224 0.73 -19.32 -7.24
CA LEU A 224 1.42 -19.44 -5.95
C LEU A 224 0.82 -20.64 -5.20
N ASP A 225 1.57 -21.74 -5.15
CA ASP A 225 1.09 -23.05 -4.70
C ASP A 225 -0.14 -23.53 -5.48
N PHE A 226 -1.35 -23.27 -4.96
CA PHE A 226 -2.64 -23.64 -5.53
C PHE A 226 -3.52 -22.41 -5.79
N ILE A 227 -3.08 -21.22 -5.35
CA ILE A 227 -3.81 -19.97 -5.52
C ILE A 227 -3.29 -19.29 -6.78
N LYS A 228 -4.18 -19.04 -7.74
CA LYS A 228 -3.86 -18.23 -8.90
C LYS A 228 -3.84 -16.76 -8.51
N VAL A 229 -2.79 -16.05 -8.91
CA VAL A 229 -2.78 -14.59 -8.80
C VAL A 229 -3.82 -14.07 -9.79
N ASN A 230 -4.77 -13.27 -9.33
CA ASN A 230 -5.79 -12.67 -10.17
C ASN A 230 -5.72 -11.15 -10.03
N ILE A 231 -5.43 -10.47 -11.12
CA ILE A 231 -5.27 -9.02 -11.16
C ILE A 231 -6.25 -8.47 -12.18
N SER A 232 -7.09 -7.53 -11.74
CA SER A 232 -7.86 -6.68 -12.64
C SER A 232 -7.00 -5.53 -13.10
N LEU A 233 -6.99 -5.27 -14.40
CA LEU A 233 -6.10 -4.30 -15.02
C LEU A 233 -6.92 -3.29 -15.82
N GLY A 234 -6.44 -2.05 -15.90
CA GLY A 234 -6.97 -0.99 -16.74
C GLY A 234 -5.83 -0.24 -17.42
N VAL A 235 -6.01 0.09 -18.69
CA VAL A 235 -4.97 0.72 -19.52
C VAL A 235 -5.48 2.03 -20.06
N ALA A 236 -4.68 3.09 -20.04
CA ALA A 236 -4.90 4.32 -20.79
C ALA A 236 -3.58 4.84 -21.37
N THR A 237 -3.65 5.74 -22.36
CA THR A 237 -2.45 6.25 -23.04
C THR A 237 -2.61 7.73 -23.34
N LYS A 238 -1.57 8.50 -23.03
CA LYS A 238 -1.38 9.89 -23.42
C LYS A 238 -0.66 9.92 -24.77
N GLU A 239 -1.35 10.37 -25.81
CA GLU A 239 -0.78 10.45 -27.17
C GLU A 239 -0.33 11.86 -27.55
N SER A 240 -0.98 12.89 -27.00
CA SER A 240 -0.64 14.29 -27.25
C SER A 240 -0.25 15.01 -25.96
N ASN A 241 0.48 16.12 -26.11
CA ASN A 241 0.90 16.95 -24.98
C ASN A 241 -0.25 17.73 -24.35
N ASP A 242 -1.38 17.86 -25.05
CA ASP A 242 -2.53 18.66 -24.63
C ASP A 242 -3.42 17.92 -23.63
N THR A 243 -3.26 16.61 -23.51
CA THR A 243 -4.03 15.79 -22.56
C THR A 243 -3.31 15.75 -21.22
N ASP A 244 -3.95 16.06 -20.09
CA ASP A 244 -3.33 15.94 -18.77
C ASP A 244 -3.01 14.46 -18.43
N ILE A 245 -1.80 14.19 -17.92
CA ILE A 245 -1.39 12.84 -17.54
C ILE A 245 -2.20 12.30 -16.34
N GLU A 246 -2.64 13.18 -15.44
CA GLU A 246 -3.52 12.81 -14.32
C GLU A 246 -4.89 12.34 -14.81
N GLU A 247 -5.41 12.97 -15.87
CA GLU A 247 -6.65 12.53 -16.50
C GLU A 247 -6.48 11.14 -17.15
N VAL A 248 -5.32 10.87 -17.75
CA VAL A 248 -5.00 9.56 -18.32
C VAL A 248 -4.89 8.49 -17.23
N LEU A 249 -4.25 8.80 -16.09
CA LEU A 249 -4.22 7.92 -14.92
C LEU A 249 -5.64 7.58 -14.45
N LYS A 250 -6.49 8.59 -14.26
CA LYS A 250 -7.89 8.41 -13.86
C LYS A 250 -8.69 7.56 -14.86
N ARG A 251 -8.44 7.70 -16.16
CA ARG A 251 -9.05 6.84 -17.20
C ARG A 251 -8.60 5.38 -17.06
N ALA A 252 -7.33 5.13 -16.73
CA ALA A 252 -6.82 3.78 -16.48
C ALA A 252 -7.44 3.17 -15.21
N GLU A 253 -7.55 3.94 -14.12
CA GLU A 253 -8.21 3.52 -12.87
C GLU A 253 -9.68 3.15 -13.11
N ASN A 254 -10.44 3.99 -13.82
CA ASN A 254 -11.84 3.71 -14.14
C ASN A 254 -12.01 2.43 -14.95
N ARG A 255 -11.12 2.16 -15.91
CA ARG A 255 -11.12 0.92 -16.71
C ARG A 255 -10.78 -0.29 -15.85
N MET A 256 -9.80 -0.16 -14.95
CA MET A 256 -9.45 -1.21 -14.00
C MET A 256 -10.64 -1.54 -13.11
N TYR A 257 -11.28 -0.52 -12.54
CA TYR A 257 -12.44 -0.69 -11.68
C TYR A 257 -13.60 -1.40 -12.40
N PHE A 258 -13.89 -0.99 -13.64
CA PHE A 258 -14.91 -1.64 -14.46
C PHE A 258 -14.59 -3.13 -14.73
N ASN A 259 -13.32 -3.44 -15.03
CA ASN A 259 -12.88 -4.83 -15.20
C ASN A 259 -12.96 -5.62 -13.89
N LYS A 260 -12.60 -5.02 -12.76
CA LYS A 260 -12.74 -5.61 -11.42
C LYS A 260 -14.18 -5.99 -11.09
N LEU A 261 -15.15 -5.15 -11.45
CA LEU A 261 -16.56 -5.49 -11.26
C LEU A 261 -17.01 -6.69 -12.09
N LYS A 262 -16.54 -6.82 -13.33
CA LYS A 262 -16.82 -8.00 -14.19
C LYS A 262 -16.16 -9.25 -13.65
N GLU A 263 -14.89 -9.14 -13.29
CA GLU A 263 -14.05 -10.27 -12.88
C GLU A 263 -14.33 -10.75 -11.45
N SER A 264 -14.90 -9.93 -10.58
CA SER A 264 -15.15 -10.26 -9.16
C SER A 264 -15.96 -11.55 -8.96
N LYS A 265 -16.95 -11.82 -9.82
CA LYS A 265 -17.75 -13.06 -9.74
C LYS A 265 -16.93 -14.29 -10.16
N GLU A 266 -16.18 -14.17 -11.24
CA GLU A 266 -15.31 -15.24 -11.75
C GLU A 266 -14.13 -15.51 -10.80
N ALA A 267 -13.55 -14.44 -10.23
CA ALA A 267 -12.47 -14.52 -9.24
C ALA A 267 -12.91 -15.32 -8.01
N LYS A 268 -14.11 -15.06 -7.49
CA LYS A 268 -14.69 -15.84 -6.38
C LYS A 268 -14.87 -17.31 -6.75
N LEU A 269 -15.37 -17.62 -7.95
CA LEU A 269 -15.54 -19.01 -8.41
C LEU A 269 -14.19 -19.75 -8.55
N LEU A 270 -13.17 -19.10 -9.09
CA LEU A 270 -11.83 -19.66 -9.22
C LEU A 270 -11.19 -19.93 -7.85
N MET A 271 -11.36 -19.01 -6.89
CA MET A 271 -10.91 -19.21 -5.52
C MET A 271 -11.59 -20.42 -4.86
N ILE A 272 -12.91 -20.52 -4.95
CA ILE A 272 -13.67 -21.67 -4.42
C ILE A 272 -13.16 -22.99 -5.03
N LYS A 273 -12.93 -23.00 -6.35
CA LYS A 273 -12.38 -24.18 -7.04
C LYS A 273 -10.98 -24.56 -6.55
N SER A 274 -10.10 -23.58 -6.35
CA SER A 274 -8.75 -23.81 -5.84
C SER A 274 -8.74 -24.34 -4.40
N LEU A 275 -9.62 -23.80 -3.55
CA LEU A 275 -9.84 -24.24 -2.18
C LEU A 275 -10.30 -25.69 -2.13
N LYS A 276 -11.30 -26.04 -2.96
CA LYS A 276 -11.82 -27.40 -3.09
C LYS A 276 -10.73 -28.40 -3.47
N LEU A 277 -9.94 -28.08 -4.50
CA LEU A 277 -8.82 -28.95 -4.94
C LEU A 277 -7.77 -29.16 -3.84
N ARG A 278 -7.51 -28.14 -3.01
CA ARG A 278 -6.58 -28.27 -1.89
C ARG A 278 -7.17 -29.06 -0.73
N LEU A 279 -8.44 -28.83 -0.41
CA LEU A 279 -9.17 -29.62 0.58
C LEU A 279 -9.11 -31.10 0.22
N GLU A 280 -9.48 -31.47 -1.00
CA GLU A 280 -9.40 -32.85 -1.50
C GLU A 280 -8.01 -33.49 -1.36
N LYS A 281 -6.92 -32.70 -1.43
CA LYS A 281 -5.55 -33.18 -1.23
C LYS A 281 -5.15 -33.31 0.23
N ILE A 282 -5.62 -32.41 1.10
CA ILE A 282 -5.30 -32.40 2.54
C ILE A 282 -6.13 -33.44 3.28
N THR A 283 -7.39 -33.61 2.89
CA THR A 283 -8.33 -34.60 3.43
C THR A 283 -8.12 -35.96 2.78
N TYR A 284 -6.87 -36.44 2.72
CA TYR A 284 -6.52 -37.83 2.31
C TYR A 284 -7.12 -38.91 3.26
N GLU A 285 -8.17 -38.58 4.01
CA GLU A 285 -9.18 -39.51 4.50
C GLU A 285 -10.15 -39.78 3.35
N THR A 286 -9.79 -40.76 2.51
CA THR A 286 -10.55 -41.41 1.42
C THR A 286 -11.82 -40.68 0.94
N LYS A 287 -11.95 -40.44 -0.37
CA LYS A 287 -13.19 -40.01 -1.07
C LYS A 287 -14.51 -40.62 -0.52
N PHE A 288 -14.43 -41.84 0.03
CA PHE A 288 -15.48 -42.52 0.80
C PHE A 288 -15.95 -41.82 2.08
N HIS A 289 -15.07 -41.21 2.88
CA HIS A 289 -15.42 -40.53 4.13
C HIS A 289 -16.27 -39.29 3.87
N TYR A 290 -15.88 -38.48 2.87
CA TYR A 290 -16.66 -37.34 2.41
C TYR A 290 -18.04 -37.74 1.89
N GLY A 291 -18.08 -38.80 1.05
CA GLY A 291 -19.35 -39.36 0.57
C GLY A 291 -20.25 -39.83 1.70
N ARG A 292 -19.69 -40.52 2.71
CA ARG A 292 -20.45 -40.98 3.88
C ARG A 292 -20.96 -39.83 4.74
N LEU A 293 -20.14 -38.82 5.00
CA LEU A 293 -20.53 -37.64 5.78
C LEU A 293 -21.68 -36.90 5.09
N LYS A 294 -21.55 -36.66 3.78
CA LYS A 294 -22.61 -36.05 2.98
C LYS A 294 -23.92 -36.84 3.03
N ILE A 295 -23.86 -38.17 2.89
CA ILE A 295 -25.05 -39.03 2.97
C ILE A 295 -25.70 -38.93 4.35
N LEU A 296 -24.92 -38.97 5.43
CA LEU A 296 -25.43 -38.87 6.81
C LEU A 296 -26.07 -37.49 7.07
N CYS A 297 -25.42 -36.41 6.65
CA CYS A 297 -25.95 -35.06 6.80
C CYS A 297 -27.23 -34.84 6.01
N MET A 298 -27.36 -35.40 4.79
CA MET A 298 -28.59 -35.31 4.01
C MET A 298 -29.74 -36.10 4.64
N LYS A 299 -29.47 -37.32 5.13
CA LYS A 299 -30.48 -38.08 5.89
C LYS A 299 -30.94 -37.36 7.15
N MET A 300 -30.02 -36.68 7.84
CA MET A 300 -30.34 -35.88 9.03
C MET A 300 -31.15 -34.63 8.66
N ALA A 301 -30.83 -33.97 7.55
CA ALA A 301 -31.58 -32.82 7.05
C ALA A 301 -33.01 -33.19 6.63
N GLU A 302 -33.20 -34.35 6.01
CA GLU A 302 -34.52 -34.91 5.70
C GLU A 302 -35.31 -35.22 6.98
N ALA A 303 -34.68 -35.90 7.96
CA ALA A 303 -35.33 -36.24 9.22
C ALA A 303 -35.73 -35.00 10.05
N LEU A 304 -35.00 -33.90 9.89
CA LEU A 304 -35.28 -32.61 10.55
C LEU A 304 -36.21 -31.71 9.75
N ASN A 305 -36.72 -32.15 8.59
CA ASN A 305 -37.54 -31.34 7.68
C ASN A 305 -36.92 -29.98 7.31
N LEU A 306 -35.60 -29.95 7.13
CA LEU A 306 -34.92 -28.74 6.70
C LEU A 306 -35.41 -28.31 5.31
N SER A 307 -35.50 -26.99 5.10
CA SER A 307 -35.79 -26.41 3.80
C SER A 307 -34.67 -26.70 2.79
N ASP A 308 -34.97 -26.58 1.49
CA ASP A 308 -33.97 -26.82 0.45
C ASP A 308 -32.76 -25.88 0.55
N ARG A 309 -32.99 -24.65 1.02
CA ARG A 309 -31.91 -23.69 1.31
C ARG A 309 -31.01 -24.16 2.45
N GLU A 310 -31.57 -24.65 3.55
CA GLU A 310 -30.81 -25.17 4.69
C GLU A 310 -30.06 -26.47 4.34
N LYS A 311 -30.64 -27.30 3.46
CA LYS A 311 -29.95 -28.48 2.90
C LYS A 311 -28.75 -28.08 2.04
N GLU A 312 -28.87 -27.04 1.21
CA GLU A 312 -27.76 -26.49 0.43
C GLU A 312 -26.64 -25.94 1.33
N GLU A 313 -26.99 -25.18 2.37
CA GLU A 313 -26.05 -24.66 3.36
C GLU A 313 -25.33 -25.79 4.11
N LEU A 314 -26.06 -26.83 4.53
CA LEU A 314 -25.47 -28.00 5.19
C LEU A 314 -24.53 -28.79 4.26
N ASN A 315 -24.89 -28.91 2.98
CA ASN A 315 -24.06 -29.56 1.97
C ASN A 315 -22.76 -28.77 1.71
N LEU A 316 -22.83 -27.43 1.65
CA LEU A 316 -21.64 -26.57 1.59
C LEU A 316 -20.77 -26.71 2.84
N LEU A 317 -21.40 -26.77 4.02
CA LEU A 317 -20.68 -26.94 5.28
C LEU A 317 -19.95 -28.29 5.31
N CYS A 318 -20.56 -29.36 4.81
CA CYS A 318 -19.88 -30.65 4.62
C CYS A 318 -18.67 -30.50 3.67
N GLU A 319 -18.83 -29.78 2.54
CA GLU A 319 -17.79 -29.58 1.52
C GLU A 319 -16.57 -28.82 2.02
N PHE A 320 -16.77 -27.85 2.91
CA PHE A 320 -15.71 -26.96 3.38
C PHE A 320 -15.38 -27.11 4.87
N HIS A 321 -15.92 -28.12 5.58
CA HIS A 321 -15.74 -28.27 7.04
C HIS A 321 -14.25 -28.27 7.49
N ASP A 322 -13.36 -28.76 6.63
CA ASP A 322 -11.92 -28.87 6.89
C ASP A 322 -11.10 -27.68 6.37
N ILE A 323 -11.73 -26.56 5.96
CA ILE A 323 -11.04 -25.39 5.37
C ILE A 323 -9.95 -24.83 6.28
N GLY A 324 -10.11 -24.94 7.61
CA GLY A 324 -9.09 -24.56 8.58
C GLY A 324 -7.79 -25.38 8.50
N LYS A 325 -7.84 -26.63 8.01
CA LYS A 325 -6.63 -27.46 7.80
C LYS A 325 -5.77 -26.94 6.64
N VAL A 326 -6.33 -26.10 5.76
CA VAL A 326 -5.63 -25.54 4.60
C VAL A 326 -4.55 -24.54 5.00
N GLY A 327 -4.70 -23.84 6.14
CA GLY A 327 -3.72 -22.90 6.68
C GLY A 327 -2.60 -23.53 7.51
N ILE A 328 -2.68 -24.82 7.86
CA ILE A 328 -1.77 -25.46 8.80
C ILE A 328 -0.48 -25.93 8.09
N SER A 329 0.66 -25.38 8.51
CA SER A 329 2.01 -25.81 8.08
C SER A 329 2.21 -27.33 8.23
N LYS A 330 2.81 -27.99 7.22
CA LYS A 330 3.17 -29.44 7.23
C LYS A 330 3.90 -29.88 8.51
N LYS A 331 4.57 -28.96 9.22
CA LYS A 331 5.30 -29.21 10.48
C LYS A 331 4.41 -29.70 11.63
N TYR A 332 3.11 -29.39 11.63
CA TYR A 332 2.17 -29.84 12.67
C TYR A 332 1.38 -31.09 12.27
N SER A 333 1.28 -31.38 10.96
CA SER A 333 0.57 -32.56 10.45
C SER A 333 1.30 -33.87 10.80
N SER A 334 2.63 -33.84 10.95
CA SER A 334 3.41 -35.00 11.42
C SER A 334 3.23 -35.31 12.91
N LYS A 335 2.84 -34.32 13.74
CA LYS A 335 2.60 -34.54 15.19
C LYS A 335 1.26 -35.23 15.44
N ALA A 336 0.26 -35.02 14.58
CA ALA A 336 -1.01 -35.74 14.62
C ALA A 336 -0.87 -37.23 14.24
N ARG A 337 0.18 -37.59 13.47
CA ARG A 337 0.46 -39.00 13.12
C ARG A 337 1.09 -39.79 14.28
N LEU A 338 1.70 -39.10 15.25
CA LEU A 338 2.29 -39.72 16.46
C LEU A 338 1.26 -39.99 17.58
N LEU A 339 0.02 -39.52 17.46
CA LEU A 339 -1.05 -39.76 18.44
C LEU A 339 -1.97 -40.94 18.08
N LYS A 340 -1.76 -41.61 16.93
CA LYS A 340 -2.49 -42.84 16.53
C LYS A 340 -1.69 -44.14 16.79
N GLN A 341 -0.65 -44.09 17.62
CA GLN A 341 0.14 -45.27 18.06
C GLN A 341 0.25 -45.39 19.59
N ARG A 342 -0.84 -45.10 20.31
CA ARG A 342 -1.02 -45.59 21.68
C ARG A 342 -2.39 -46.19 21.85
#